data_AF-A0A1Y0INM0-F1
#
_entry.id   AF-A0A1Y0INM0-F1
#
_cell.length_a   1.000
_cell.length_b   1.000
_cell.length_c   1.000
_cell.angle_alpha   90.00
_cell.angle_beta   90.00
_cell.angle_gamma   90.00
#
_symmetry.space_group_name_H-M   'P 1'
#
loop_
_entity.id
_entity.type
_entity.pdbx_description
1 polymer ?
#
loop_
_entity_poly.entity_id
_entity_poly.type
_entity_poly.pdbx_seq_one_letter_code
_entity_poly.pdbx_strand_id
1 'polypeptide(L)'
;MNVRSALYKILFRPAATLDDLLFEGDQKRSWRATNVLAITDTLLVLVFLAGMAILYLAGSGIATVPYSEIFPISKTLLITILVASVPLSFLCSWVFHALARYCFAWIVRTGLRISAWGQYPRDRQEQAEKARQLQLIQPYTAWVNWMPSQLSNLLYGVSMFVGAFVAMTGNTALTVIWSIVSIVLGLISYMVPLGSYIYMIIVRVMAIQKIYGISGARAFWGPFLIYVLIYGVLFVSFLGILAWEFMTGTSTA
;
A
#
# COMPACT_ATOMS: atom_id res chain seq x y z
N MET A 1 -6.19 17.18 -17.93
CA MET A 1 -4.78 16.77 -17.63
C MET A 1 -4.60 15.24 -17.77
N ASN A 2 -3.41 14.69 -18.09
CA ASN A 2 -3.21 13.21 -18.17
C ASN A 2 -3.18 12.57 -16.75
N VAL A 3 -3.68 11.34 -16.58
CA VAL A 3 -3.66 10.56 -15.33
C VAL A 3 -2.28 10.52 -14.69
N ARG A 4 -1.25 10.13 -15.44
CA ARG A 4 0.13 10.03 -14.93
C ARG A 4 0.66 11.38 -14.43
N SER A 5 0.34 12.45 -15.14
CA SER A 5 0.73 13.80 -14.74
C SER A 5 0.07 14.22 -13.41
N ALA A 6 -1.21 13.89 -13.18
CA ALA A 6 -1.85 14.15 -11.88
C ALA A 6 -1.26 13.31 -10.75
N LEU A 7 -1.00 12.03 -10.99
CA LEU A 7 -0.36 11.15 -10.01
C LEU A 7 1.02 11.68 -9.58
N TYR A 8 1.79 12.22 -10.51
CA TYR A 8 3.07 12.84 -10.17
C TYR A 8 2.89 14.21 -9.49
N LYS A 9 2.06 15.08 -10.06
CA LYS A 9 1.85 16.44 -9.54
C LYS A 9 1.30 16.45 -8.12
N ILE A 10 0.46 15.49 -7.73
CA ILE A 10 -0.09 15.45 -6.37
C ILE A 10 0.99 15.24 -5.30
N LEU A 11 2.16 14.67 -5.66
CA LEU A 11 3.30 14.50 -4.75
C LEU A 11 4.00 15.81 -4.39
N PHE A 12 3.88 16.83 -5.24
CA PHE A 12 4.61 18.10 -5.08
C PHE A 12 3.68 19.31 -4.93
N ARG A 13 2.48 19.24 -5.52
CA ARG A 13 1.47 20.31 -5.55
C ARG A 13 0.08 19.75 -5.26
N PRO A 14 -0.14 19.17 -4.06
CA PRO A 14 -1.39 18.48 -3.77
C PRO A 14 -2.61 19.39 -3.83
N ALA A 15 -2.54 20.61 -3.27
CA ALA A 15 -3.68 21.54 -3.24
C ALA A 15 -4.18 21.90 -4.66
N ALA A 16 -3.28 22.35 -5.53
CA ALA A 16 -3.62 22.71 -6.91
C ALA A 16 -4.09 21.49 -7.73
N THR A 17 -3.46 20.33 -7.53
CA THR A 17 -3.86 19.10 -8.23
C THR A 17 -5.25 18.64 -7.80
N LEU A 18 -5.61 18.78 -6.53
CA LEU A 18 -6.95 18.47 -6.03
C LEU A 18 -8.00 19.42 -6.60
N ASP A 19 -7.69 20.70 -6.73
CA ASP A 19 -8.60 21.68 -7.36
C ASP A 19 -8.87 21.31 -8.83
N ASP A 20 -7.82 21.02 -9.60
CA ASP A 20 -7.95 20.57 -10.99
C ASP A 20 -8.80 19.30 -11.10
N LEU A 21 -8.58 18.32 -10.22
CA LEU A 21 -9.30 17.04 -10.24
C LEU A 21 -10.78 17.23 -9.88
N LEU A 22 -11.07 18.01 -8.83
CA LEU A 22 -12.45 18.27 -8.39
C LEU A 22 -13.21 19.11 -9.42
N PHE A 23 -12.54 20.05 -10.09
CA PHE A 23 -13.11 20.84 -11.17
C PHE A 23 -13.43 19.99 -12.41
N GLU A 24 -12.50 19.15 -12.86
CA GLU A 24 -12.73 18.26 -14.02
C GLU A 24 -13.83 17.22 -13.74
N GLY A 25 -13.89 16.67 -12.52
CA GLY A 25 -14.95 15.74 -12.10
C GLY A 25 -15.01 14.40 -12.86
N ASP A 26 -14.01 14.07 -13.68
CA ASP A 26 -14.00 12.90 -14.57
C ASP A 26 -13.70 11.58 -13.82
N GLN A 27 -14.76 10.79 -13.60
CA GLN A 27 -14.65 9.47 -12.96
C GLN A 27 -13.89 8.44 -13.80
N LYS A 28 -13.93 8.53 -15.13
CA LYS A 28 -13.18 7.59 -15.99
C LYS A 28 -11.69 7.78 -15.77
N ARG A 29 -11.25 9.01 -15.57
CA ARG A 29 -9.86 9.35 -15.22
C ARG A 29 -9.44 8.74 -13.88
N SER A 30 -10.31 8.78 -12.87
CA SER A 30 -10.05 8.15 -11.56
C SER A 30 -9.93 6.62 -11.65
N TRP A 31 -10.79 5.95 -12.44
CA TRP A 31 -10.66 4.52 -12.72
C TRP A 31 -9.36 4.17 -13.44
N ARG A 32 -8.93 4.99 -14.40
CA ARG A 32 -7.61 4.81 -15.05
C ARG A 32 -6.47 4.96 -14.05
N ALA A 33 -6.56 5.86 -13.07
CA ALA A 33 -5.57 5.97 -11.99
C ALA A 33 -5.54 4.71 -11.11
N THR A 34 -6.70 4.11 -10.83
CA THR A 34 -6.82 2.82 -10.13
C THR A 34 -6.11 1.71 -10.91
N ASN A 35 -6.28 1.68 -12.24
CA ASN A 35 -5.57 0.72 -13.09
C ASN A 35 -4.06 0.94 -13.04
N VAL A 36 -3.57 2.19 -13.01
CA VAL A 36 -2.14 2.47 -12.88
C VAL A 36 -1.57 1.92 -11.57
N LEU A 37 -2.28 2.10 -10.45
CA LEU A 37 -1.90 1.50 -9.16
C LEU A 37 -1.81 -0.03 -9.28
N ALA A 38 -2.84 -0.67 -9.81
CA ALA A 38 -2.90 -2.13 -9.94
C ALA A 38 -1.82 -2.73 -10.86
N ILE A 39 -1.56 -2.07 -12.00
CA ILE A 39 -0.46 -2.44 -12.90
C ILE A 39 0.86 -2.33 -12.18
N THR A 40 1.09 -1.25 -11.43
CA THR A 40 2.38 -1.02 -10.81
C THR A 40 2.63 -1.97 -9.63
N ASP A 41 1.60 -2.31 -8.84
CA ASP A 41 1.66 -3.40 -7.85
C ASP A 41 2.04 -4.74 -8.51
N THR A 42 1.38 -5.07 -9.62
CA THR A 42 1.66 -6.30 -10.37
C THR A 42 3.09 -6.36 -10.87
N LEU A 43 3.61 -5.24 -11.41
CA LEU A 43 5.00 -5.14 -11.86
C LEU A 43 5.99 -5.35 -10.71
N LEU A 44 5.70 -4.81 -9.53
CA LEU A 44 6.57 -4.98 -8.35
C LEU A 44 6.59 -6.43 -7.86
N VAL A 45 5.42 -7.07 -7.76
CA VAL A 45 5.31 -8.50 -7.45
C VAL A 45 6.10 -9.32 -8.45
N LEU A 46 6.00 -9.00 -9.74
CA LEU A 46 6.77 -9.68 -10.79
C LEU A 46 8.27 -9.51 -10.64
N VAL A 47 8.76 -8.30 -10.35
CA VAL A 47 10.18 -8.06 -10.13
C VAL A 47 10.69 -8.86 -8.94
N PHE A 48 9.93 -8.90 -7.84
CA PHE A 48 10.28 -9.69 -6.66
C PHE A 48 10.30 -11.20 -6.97
N LEU A 49 9.25 -11.73 -7.60
CA LEU A 49 9.15 -13.13 -7.98
C LEU A 49 10.22 -13.55 -8.99
N ALA A 50 10.56 -12.69 -9.95
CA ALA A 50 11.65 -12.91 -10.89
C ALA A 50 13.01 -12.97 -10.16
N GLY A 51 13.27 -12.08 -9.21
CA GLY A 51 14.48 -12.13 -8.37
C GLY A 51 14.59 -13.45 -7.60
N MET A 52 13.49 -13.88 -6.97
CA MET A 52 13.42 -15.17 -6.27
C MET A 52 13.64 -16.36 -7.22
N ALA A 53 13.04 -16.33 -8.40
CA ALA A 53 13.21 -17.36 -9.41
C ALA A 53 14.65 -17.43 -9.93
N ILE A 54 15.33 -16.29 -10.13
CA ILE A 54 16.74 -16.23 -10.49
C ILE A 54 17.60 -16.87 -9.39
N LEU A 55 17.38 -16.51 -8.12
CA LEU A 55 18.10 -17.13 -7.00
C LEU A 55 17.87 -18.65 -6.94
N TYR A 56 16.63 -19.10 -7.12
CA TYR A 56 16.29 -20.52 -7.12
C TYR A 56 16.92 -21.28 -8.30
N LEU A 57 16.84 -20.74 -9.51
CA LEU A 57 17.33 -21.40 -10.73
C LEU A 57 18.86 -21.36 -10.86
N ALA A 58 19.51 -20.36 -10.28
CA ALA A 58 20.96 -20.31 -10.18
C ALA A 58 21.51 -21.33 -9.15
N GLY A 59 20.64 -22.00 -8.39
CA GLY A 59 20.98 -22.92 -7.31
C GLY A 59 21.29 -24.36 -7.71
N SER A 60 22.52 -24.60 -8.18
CA SER A 60 23.31 -25.79 -7.79
C SER A 60 24.73 -25.47 -7.32
N GLY A 61 25.20 -24.23 -7.51
CA GLY A 61 26.52 -23.76 -7.03
C GLY A 61 26.44 -22.65 -5.96
N ILE A 62 25.25 -22.31 -5.47
CA ILE A 62 24.99 -21.05 -4.74
C ILE A 62 24.46 -21.26 -3.31
N ALA A 63 23.90 -22.42 -2.99
CA ALA A 63 23.28 -22.66 -1.69
C ALA A 63 23.92 -23.88 -1.02
N THR A 64 24.48 -23.70 0.19
CA THR A 64 24.88 -24.80 1.09
C THR A 64 23.69 -25.53 1.69
N VAL A 65 22.48 -24.99 1.55
CA VAL A 65 21.20 -25.67 1.79
C VAL A 65 20.40 -25.59 0.50
N PRO A 66 20.13 -26.69 -0.20
CA PRO A 66 19.34 -26.64 -1.41
C PRO A 66 17.95 -26.13 -1.04
N TYR A 67 17.52 -24.97 -1.55
CA TYR A 67 16.12 -24.54 -1.40
C TYR A 67 15.15 -25.58 -1.96
N SER A 68 15.62 -26.49 -2.84
CA SER A 68 14.91 -27.67 -3.31
C SER A 68 14.63 -28.71 -2.22
N GLU A 69 15.37 -28.74 -1.11
CA GLU A 69 15.08 -29.59 0.06
C GLU A 69 14.03 -28.95 0.99
N ILE A 70 13.98 -27.61 1.06
CA ILE A 70 13.00 -26.86 1.87
C ILE A 70 11.65 -26.77 1.15
N PHE A 71 11.66 -26.60 -0.18
CA PHE A 71 10.46 -26.56 -1.01
C PHE A 71 10.70 -27.41 -2.27
N PRO A 72 10.24 -28.67 -2.30
CA PRO A 72 10.39 -29.55 -3.47
C PRO A 72 9.39 -29.15 -4.57
N ILE A 73 9.53 -27.93 -5.09
CA ILE A 73 8.70 -27.38 -6.15
C ILE A 73 9.39 -27.69 -7.48
N SER A 74 8.72 -28.47 -8.33
CA SER A 74 9.25 -28.76 -9.67
C SER A 74 9.43 -27.46 -10.46
N LYS A 75 10.44 -27.40 -11.36
CA LYS A 75 10.67 -26.22 -12.20
C LYS A 75 9.42 -25.83 -13.00
N THR A 76 8.67 -26.83 -13.47
CA THR A 76 7.39 -26.62 -14.15
C THR A 76 6.36 -25.96 -13.24
N LEU A 77 6.22 -26.42 -12.00
CA LEU A 77 5.30 -25.82 -11.03
C LEU A 77 5.72 -24.38 -10.68
N LEU A 78 7.02 -24.10 -10.54
CA LEU A 78 7.52 -22.74 -10.33
C LEU A 78 7.15 -21.81 -11.51
N ILE A 79 7.34 -22.25 -12.75
CA ILE A 79 6.95 -21.49 -13.94
C ILE A 79 5.44 -21.27 -13.96
N THR A 80 4.64 -22.29 -13.64
CA THR A 80 3.18 -22.17 -13.55
C THR A 80 2.77 -21.15 -12.49
N ILE A 81 3.39 -21.16 -11.31
CA ILE A 81 3.16 -20.17 -10.25
C ILE A 81 3.50 -18.76 -10.75
N LEU A 82 4.65 -18.58 -11.41
CA LEU A 82 5.06 -17.29 -11.94
C LEU A 82 4.06 -16.76 -12.98
N VAL A 83 3.65 -17.58 -13.93
CA VAL A 83 2.67 -17.20 -14.97
C VAL A 83 1.30 -16.90 -14.36
N ALA A 84 0.82 -17.74 -13.44
CA ALA A 84 -0.48 -17.58 -12.78
C ALA A 84 -0.48 -16.40 -11.79
N SER A 85 0.66 -16.05 -11.21
CA SER A 85 0.78 -14.95 -10.26
C SER A 85 0.44 -13.60 -10.89
N VAL A 86 0.70 -13.40 -12.19
CA VAL A 86 0.44 -12.13 -12.89
C VAL A 86 -1.04 -11.75 -12.92
N PRO A 87 -1.93 -12.54 -13.53
CA PRO A 87 -3.34 -12.21 -13.57
C PRO A 87 -3.96 -12.19 -12.16
N LEU A 88 -3.47 -13.07 -11.26
CA LEU A 88 -3.97 -13.13 -9.89
C LEU A 88 -3.59 -11.87 -9.09
N SER A 89 -2.32 -11.45 -9.13
CA SER A 89 -1.85 -10.24 -8.44
C SER A 89 -2.53 -9.00 -9.00
N PHE A 90 -2.71 -8.93 -10.32
CA PHE A 90 -3.43 -7.83 -10.95
C PHE A 90 -4.88 -7.77 -10.48
N LEU A 91 -5.60 -8.89 -10.52
CA LEU A 91 -6.99 -8.94 -10.08
C LEU A 91 -7.12 -8.58 -8.59
N CYS A 92 -6.29 -9.17 -7.73
CA CYS A 92 -6.30 -8.89 -6.30
C CYS A 92 -5.98 -7.42 -6.00
N SER A 93 -4.95 -6.85 -6.63
CA SER A 93 -4.58 -5.44 -6.46
C SER A 93 -5.67 -4.52 -7.01
N TRP A 94 -6.23 -4.82 -8.18
CA TRP A 94 -7.31 -4.05 -8.76
C TRP A 94 -8.55 -4.02 -7.85
N VAL A 95 -8.98 -5.19 -7.36
CA VAL A 95 -10.10 -5.30 -6.42
C VAL A 95 -9.81 -4.54 -5.14
N PHE A 96 -8.60 -4.68 -4.58
CA PHE A 96 -8.19 -3.95 -3.38
C PHE A 96 -8.30 -2.42 -3.57
N HIS A 97 -7.71 -1.88 -4.64
CA HIS A 97 -7.76 -0.43 -4.90
C HIS A 97 -9.17 0.04 -5.24
N ALA A 98 -9.97 -0.76 -5.97
CA ALA A 98 -11.36 -0.45 -6.26
C ALA A 98 -12.19 -0.38 -4.98
N LEU A 99 -12.09 -1.37 -4.09
CA LEU A 99 -12.78 -1.39 -2.80
C LEU A 99 -12.31 -0.26 -1.90
N ALA A 100 -11.02 0.06 -1.89
CA ALA A 100 -10.46 1.15 -1.11
C ALA A 100 -11.10 2.51 -1.42
N ARG A 101 -11.60 2.74 -2.64
CA ARG A 101 -12.37 3.95 -3.01
C ARG A 101 -13.67 4.04 -2.24
N TYR A 102 -14.43 2.95 -2.20
CA TYR A 102 -15.70 2.87 -1.48
C TYR A 102 -15.49 2.91 0.03
N CYS A 103 -14.51 2.17 0.55
CA CYS A 103 -14.15 2.18 1.96
C CYS A 103 -13.71 3.57 2.41
N PHE A 104 -12.87 4.27 1.65
CA PHE A 104 -12.45 5.63 1.96
C PHE A 104 -13.64 6.59 2.04
N ALA A 105 -14.53 6.59 1.04
CA ALA A 105 -15.71 7.43 1.04
C ALA A 105 -16.65 7.10 2.21
N TRP A 106 -16.81 5.82 2.55
CA TRP A 106 -17.59 5.39 3.70
C TRP A 106 -16.97 5.86 5.03
N ILE A 107 -15.66 5.65 5.24
CA ILE A 107 -14.92 6.09 6.44
C ILE A 107 -15.08 7.59 6.65
N VAL A 108 -14.84 8.39 5.61
CA VAL A 108 -14.93 9.85 5.70
C VAL A 108 -16.35 10.29 6.07
N ARG A 109 -17.37 9.75 5.40
CA ARG A 109 -18.77 10.13 5.69
C ARG A 109 -19.20 9.75 7.10
N THR A 110 -18.89 8.53 7.54
CA THR A 110 -19.23 8.07 8.89
C THR A 110 -18.50 8.91 9.93
N GLY A 111 -17.21 9.19 9.71
CA GLY A 111 -16.42 10.05 10.59
C GLY A 111 -16.95 11.47 10.70
N LEU A 112 -17.32 12.09 9.56
CA LEU A 112 -17.87 13.44 9.54
C LEU A 112 -19.28 13.53 10.13
N ARG A 113 -20.09 12.46 10.05
CA ARG A 113 -21.37 12.41 10.77
C ARG A 113 -21.14 12.49 12.29
N ILE A 114 -20.10 11.86 12.80
CA ILE A 114 -19.80 11.89 14.23
C ILE A 114 -19.18 13.22 14.64
N SER A 115 -18.15 13.70 13.93
CA SER A 115 -17.35 14.86 14.36
C SER A 115 -17.89 16.21 13.88
N ALA A 116 -18.73 16.23 12.85
CA ALA A 116 -19.19 17.45 12.18
C ALA A 116 -20.66 17.37 11.76
N TRP A 117 -21.52 16.72 12.57
CA TRP A 117 -22.94 16.49 12.27
C TRP A 117 -23.68 17.72 11.72
N GLY A 118 -23.46 18.90 12.31
CA GLY A 118 -24.12 20.14 11.91
C GLY A 118 -23.75 20.65 10.51
N GLN A 119 -22.59 20.26 9.97
CA GLN A 119 -22.10 20.65 8.64
C GLN A 119 -22.18 19.51 7.63
N TYR A 120 -22.53 18.30 8.07
CA TYR A 120 -22.67 17.16 7.20
C TYR A 120 -23.95 17.33 6.35
N PRO A 121 -23.87 17.14 5.01
CA PRO A 121 -25.02 17.31 4.12
C PRO A 121 -26.18 16.40 4.50
N ARG A 122 -27.40 16.96 4.59
CA ARG A 122 -28.61 16.20 4.92
C ARG A 122 -29.30 15.64 3.67
N ASP A 123 -29.17 16.34 2.56
CA ASP A 123 -29.72 15.88 1.29
C ASP A 123 -28.97 14.64 0.76
N ARG A 124 -29.72 13.67 0.25
CA ARG A 124 -29.18 12.43 -0.31
C ARG A 124 -28.41 12.67 -1.59
N GLN A 125 -28.83 13.62 -2.43
CA GLN A 125 -28.11 13.90 -3.69
C GLN A 125 -26.76 14.53 -3.39
N GLU A 126 -26.72 15.53 -2.50
CA GLU A 126 -25.46 16.13 -2.06
C GLU A 126 -24.52 15.10 -1.40
N GLN A 127 -25.05 14.20 -0.57
CA GLN A 127 -24.26 13.11 0.02
C GLN A 127 -23.67 12.17 -1.03
N ALA A 128 -24.43 11.84 -2.08
CA ALA A 128 -23.96 10.98 -3.17
C ALA A 128 -22.87 11.68 -3.99
N GLU A 129 -23.03 12.97 -4.26
CA GLU A 129 -22.04 13.75 -5.02
C GLU A 129 -20.72 13.90 -4.23
N LYS A 130 -20.77 14.22 -2.94
CA LYS A 130 -19.56 14.26 -2.10
C LYS A 130 -18.90 12.89 -1.99
N ALA A 131 -19.67 11.80 -1.92
CA ALA A 131 -19.12 10.45 -1.97
C ALA A 131 -18.42 10.16 -3.30
N ARG A 132 -19.03 10.56 -4.42
CA ARG A 132 -18.46 10.44 -5.77
C ARG A 132 -17.15 11.21 -5.88
N GLN A 133 -17.08 12.43 -5.34
CA GLN A 133 -15.86 13.24 -5.29
C GLN A 133 -14.76 12.60 -4.42
N LEU A 134 -15.11 12.02 -3.27
CA LEU A 134 -14.14 11.25 -2.45
C LEU A 134 -13.59 10.04 -3.19
N GLN A 135 -14.44 9.32 -3.93
CA GLN A 135 -14.01 8.19 -4.77
C GLN A 135 -13.15 8.65 -5.96
N LEU A 136 -13.37 9.86 -6.47
CA LEU A 136 -12.57 10.47 -7.54
C LEU A 136 -11.11 10.64 -7.11
N ILE A 137 -10.91 11.23 -5.94
CA ILE A 137 -9.59 11.64 -5.43
C ILE A 137 -8.80 10.47 -4.82
N GLN A 138 -9.48 9.42 -4.34
CA GLN A 138 -8.86 8.35 -3.58
C GLN A 138 -7.60 7.76 -4.24
N PRO A 139 -7.59 7.36 -5.53
CA PRO A 139 -6.41 6.73 -6.12
C PRO A 139 -5.21 7.69 -6.16
N TYR A 140 -5.46 9.00 -6.32
CA TYR A 140 -4.39 10.00 -6.29
C TYR A 140 -3.84 10.19 -4.88
N THR A 141 -4.71 10.24 -3.86
CA THR A 141 -4.23 10.31 -2.47
C THR A 141 -3.51 9.04 -2.05
N ALA A 142 -3.97 7.87 -2.51
CA ALA A 142 -3.32 6.59 -2.24
C ALA A 142 -1.92 6.51 -2.86
N TRP A 143 -1.77 7.05 -4.08
CA TRP A 143 -0.48 7.15 -4.78
C TRP A 143 0.60 7.87 -3.96
N VAL A 144 0.22 8.86 -3.15
CA VAL A 144 1.12 9.63 -2.28
C VAL A 144 1.87 8.76 -1.28
N ASN A 145 1.18 7.79 -0.69
CA ASN A 145 1.80 6.81 0.21
C ASN A 145 2.41 5.66 -0.59
N TRP A 146 1.66 5.16 -1.56
CA TRP A 146 1.96 3.91 -2.24
C TRP A 146 3.27 4.00 -3.03
N MET A 147 3.47 5.02 -3.88
CA MET A 147 4.65 5.06 -4.76
C MET A 147 5.98 5.17 -3.98
N PRO A 148 6.15 6.10 -3.02
CA PRO A 148 7.38 6.16 -2.23
C PRO A 148 7.63 4.88 -1.43
N SER A 149 6.58 4.31 -0.83
CA SER A 149 6.68 3.06 -0.08
C SER A 149 7.19 1.93 -0.96
N GLN A 150 6.58 1.75 -2.14
CA GLN A 150 6.99 0.70 -3.06
C GLN A 150 8.40 0.89 -3.60
N LEU A 151 8.80 2.13 -3.91
CA LEU A 151 10.16 2.42 -4.34
C LEU A 151 11.18 2.07 -3.25
N SER A 152 10.89 2.40 -1.99
CA SER A 152 11.76 2.07 -0.86
C SER A 152 11.85 0.56 -0.61
N ASN A 153 10.72 -0.16 -0.71
CA ASN A 153 10.66 -1.61 -0.60
C ASN A 153 11.41 -2.30 -1.73
N LEU A 154 11.30 -1.79 -2.96
CA LEU A 154 12.03 -2.31 -4.11
C LEU A 154 13.53 -2.11 -3.94
N LEU A 155 13.98 -0.93 -3.51
CA LEU A 155 15.40 -0.66 -3.24
C LEU A 155 15.96 -1.59 -2.16
N TYR A 156 15.20 -1.79 -1.07
CA TYR A 156 15.59 -2.73 -0.02
C TYR A 156 15.60 -4.18 -0.52
N GLY A 157 14.59 -4.60 -1.28
CA GLY A 157 14.54 -5.93 -1.88
C GLY A 157 15.73 -6.19 -2.82
N VAL A 158 16.02 -5.26 -3.73
CA VAL A 158 17.21 -5.32 -4.60
C VAL A 158 18.48 -5.41 -3.76
N SER A 159 18.57 -4.67 -2.65
CA SER A 159 19.73 -4.76 -1.78
C SER A 159 19.91 -6.12 -1.14
N MET A 160 18.82 -6.77 -0.72
CA MET A 160 18.85 -8.14 -0.20
C MET A 160 19.36 -9.12 -1.25
N PHE A 161 18.92 -8.99 -2.51
CA PHE A 161 19.40 -9.83 -3.62
C PHE A 161 20.90 -9.63 -3.88
N VAL A 162 21.37 -8.39 -3.99
CA VAL A 162 22.80 -8.11 -4.18
C VAL A 162 23.62 -8.60 -2.98
N GLY A 163 23.07 -8.54 -1.77
CA GLY A 163 23.74 -9.02 -0.57
C GLY A 163 23.95 -10.52 -0.56
N ALA A 164 22.98 -11.28 -1.07
CA ALA A 164 23.15 -12.70 -1.31
C ALA A 164 24.32 -12.96 -2.27
N PHE A 165 24.41 -12.24 -3.40
CA PHE A 165 25.52 -12.39 -4.35
C PHE A 165 26.87 -11.99 -3.74
N VAL A 166 26.92 -10.91 -2.96
CA VAL A 166 28.13 -10.47 -2.26
C VAL A 166 28.61 -11.54 -1.27
N ALA A 167 27.72 -12.11 -0.47
CA ALA A 167 28.07 -13.15 0.50
C ALA A 167 28.70 -14.38 -0.18
N MET A 168 28.29 -14.70 -1.41
CA MET A 168 28.85 -15.83 -2.17
C MET A 168 30.30 -15.61 -2.63
N THR A 169 30.77 -14.36 -2.70
CA THR A 169 32.17 -14.09 -3.09
C THR A 169 33.18 -14.58 -2.06
N GLY A 170 32.74 -14.92 -0.84
CA GLY A 170 33.61 -15.26 0.28
C GLY A 170 34.43 -14.07 0.81
N ASN A 171 34.25 -12.87 0.26
CA ASN A 171 34.95 -11.68 0.69
C ASN A 171 34.25 -11.06 1.91
N THR A 172 34.76 -11.38 3.10
CA THR A 172 34.22 -10.91 4.38
C THR A 172 34.12 -9.38 4.47
N ALA A 173 35.09 -8.65 3.93
CA ALA A 173 35.06 -7.19 3.95
C ALA A 173 33.90 -6.63 3.10
N LEU A 174 33.70 -7.19 1.91
CA LEU A 174 32.60 -6.83 1.03
C LEU A 174 31.24 -7.22 1.66
N THR A 175 31.16 -8.38 2.31
CA THR A 175 29.96 -8.82 3.04
C THR A 175 29.60 -7.85 4.17
N VAL A 176 30.56 -7.45 5.00
CA VAL A 176 30.32 -6.48 6.09
C VAL A 176 29.86 -5.14 5.56
N ILE A 177 30.52 -4.60 4.52
CA ILE A 177 30.11 -3.36 3.86
C ILE A 177 28.66 -3.48 3.38
N TRP A 178 28.31 -4.60 2.75
CA TRP A 178 26.97 -4.79 2.22
C TRP A 178 25.91 -4.98 3.30
N SER A 179 26.24 -5.64 4.41
CA SER A 179 25.35 -5.72 5.57
C SER A 179 25.02 -4.34 6.12
N ILE A 180 26.00 -3.43 6.21
CA ILE A 180 25.78 -2.04 6.63
C ILE A 180 24.84 -1.33 5.63
N VAL A 181 25.09 -1.45 4.33
CA VAL A 181 24.23 -0.89 3.28
C VAL A 181 22.79 -1.42 3.41
N SER A 182 22.63 -2.71 3.64
CA SER A 182 21.33 -3.37 3.79
C SER A 182 20.58 -2.88 5.03
N ILE A 183 21.28 -2.63 6.14
CA ILE A 183 20.69 -2.04 7.36
C ILE A 183 20.22 -0.60 7.07
N VAL A 184 21.05 0.23 6.43
CA VAL A 184 20.69 1.61 6.08
C VAL A 184 19.46 1.62 5.15
N LEU A 185 19.43 0.76 4.13
CA LEU A 185 18.29 0.65 3.23
C LEU A 185 17.05 0.07 3.92
N GLY A 186 17.22 -0.81 4.90
CA GLY A 186 16.15 -1.29 5.77
C GLY A 186 15.55 -0.15 6.60
N LEU A 187 16.37 0.70 7.20
CA LEU A 187 15.88 1.89 7.91
C LEU A 187 15.12 2.83 6.98
N ILE A 188 15.62 3.04 5.76
CA ILE A 188 14.93 3.85 4.73
C ILE A 188 13.58 3.20 4.35
N SER A 189 13.51 1.88 4.21
CA SER A 189 12.26 1.17 3.88
C SER A 189 11.23 1.18 5.02
N TYR A 190 11.60 1.56 6.24
CA TYR A 190 10.63 1.86 7.31
C TYR A 190 10.27 3.36 7.37
N MET A 191 11.25 4.24 7.25
CA MET A 191 11.05 5.69 7.39
C MET A 191 10.28 6.30 6.22
N VAL A 192 10.54 5.86 4.99
CA VAL A 192 9.86 6.40 3.80
C VAL A 192 8.37 6.07 3.80
N PRO A 193 7.92 4.83 4.06
CA PRO A 193 6.49 4.55 4.20
C PRO A 193 5.84 5.36 5.29
N LEU A 194 6.45 5.47 6.47
CA LEU A 194 5.92 6.28 7.57
C LEU A 194 5.70 7.75 7.16
N GLY A 195 6.72 8.38 6.58
CA GLY A 195 6.63 9.76 6.11
C GLY A 195 5.58 9.93 4.99
N SER A 196 5.53 8.99 4.05
CA SER A 196 4.57 9.00 2.95
C SER A 196 3.13 8.76 3.41
N TYR A 197 2.94 8.00 4.48
CA TYR A 197 1.65 7.77 5.13
C TYR A 197 1.14 9.04 5.81
N ILE A 198 2.01 9.72 6.59
CA ILE A 198 1.70 11.03 7.18
C ILE A 198 1.35 12.04 6.09
N TYR A 199 2.14 12.08 5.01
CA TYR A 199 1.89 12.98 3.89
C TYR A 199 0.57 12.68 3.18
N MET A 200 0.23 11.40 2.95
CA MET A 200 -1.08 11.00 2.44
C MET A 200 -2.23 11.47 3.34
N ILE A 201 -2.09 11.38 4.67
CA ILE A 201 -3.09 11.90 5.61
C ILE A 201 -3.29 13.40 5.39
N ILE A 202 -2.22 14.18 5.31
CA ILE A 202 -2.28 15.63 5.06
C ILE A 202 -3.02 15.92 3.74
N VAL A 203 -2.69 15.21 2.66
CA VAL A 203 -3.35 15.36 1.37
C VAL A 203 -4.84 15.00 1.43
N ARG A 204 -5.21 13.94 2.15
CA ARG A 204 -6.62 13.55 2.36
C ARG A 204 -7.37 14.61 3.15
N VAL A 205 -6.78 15.18 4.20
CA VAL A 205 -7.38 16.27 4.97
C VAL A 205 -7.65 17.46 4.08
N MET A 206 -6.66 17.92 3.29
CA MET A 206 -6.85 19.00 2.33
C MET A 206 -8.01 18.74 1.36
N ALA A 207 -8.12 17.51 0.85
CA ALA A 207 -9.17 17.14 -0.07
C ALA A 207 -10.56 17.14 0.58
N ILE A 208 -10.67 16.61 1.81
CA ILE A 208 -11.92 16.60 2.57
C ILE A 208 -12.36 18.03 2.91
N GLN A 209 -11.43 18.91 3.29
CA GLN A 209 -11.72 20.33 3.51
C GLN A 209 -12.32 20.98 2.26
N LYS A 210 -11.74 20.72 1.09
CA LYS A 210 -12.24 21.26 -0.20
C LYS A 210 -13.62 20.72 -0.57
N ILE A 211 -13.86 19.42 -0.36
CA ILE A 211 -15.15 18.77 -0.70
C ILE A 211 -16.28 19.20 0.25
N TYR A 212 -16.00 19.33 1.55
CA TYR A 212 -17.04 19.58 2.56
C TYR A 212 -17.11 21.02 3.05
N GLY A 213 -16.12 21.87 2.76
CA GLY A 213 -16.08 23.26 3.24
C GLY A 213 -15.89 23.37 4.75
N ILE A 214 -15.17 22.42 5.36
CA ILE A 214 -14.98 22.33 6.82
C ILE A 214 -13.55 22.67 7.25
N SER A 215 -13.35 22.90 8.55
CA SER A 215 -12.03 23.15 9.12
C SER A 215 -11.13 21.91 9.04
N GLY A 216 -9.81 22.13 9.01
CA GLY A 216 -8.82 21.06 8.90
C GLY A 216 -8.86 20.09 10.08
N ALA A 217 -9.08 20.61 11.29
CA ALA A 217 -9.26 19.79 12.48
C ALA A 217 -10.43 18.80 12.32
N ARG A 218 -11.59 19.25 11.81
CA ARG A 218 -12.74 18.35 11.59
C ARG A 218 -12.49 17.34 10.49
N ALA A 219 -11.87 17.78 9.39
CA ALA A 219 -11.48 16.92 8.27
C ALA A 219 -10.44 15.85 8.67
N PHE A 220 -9.57 16.14 9.65
CA PHE A 220 -8.63 15.18 10.22
C PHE A 220 -9.31 14.22 11.21
N TRP A 221 -9.95 14.76 12.25
CA TRP A 221 -10.49 13.96 13.35
C TRP A 221 -11.64 13.05 12.93
N GLY A 222 -12.47 13.44 11.95
CA GLY A 222 -13.58 12.61 11.48
C GLY A 222 -13.13 11.22 11.00
N PRO A 223 -12.37 11.13 9.90
CA PRO A 223 -11.83 9.85 9.43
C PRO A 223 -10.92 9.17 10.46
N PHE A 224 -10.11 9.93 11.19
CA PHE A 224 -9.17 9.38 12.19
C PHE A 224 -9.89 8.58 13.28
N LEU A 225 -11.00 9.09 13.83
CA LEU A 225 -11.79 8.40 14.84
C LEU A 225 -12.31 7.04 14.34
N ILE A 226 -12.75 6.98 13.08
CA ILE A 226 -13.19 5.72 12.46
C ILE A 226 -12.03 4.75 12.30
N TYR A 227 -10.85 5.22 11.89
CA TYR A 227 -9.66 4.37 11.83
C TYR A 227 -9.31 3.82 13.21
N VAL A 228 -9.25 4.67 14.24
CA VAL A 228 -8.96 4.24 15.62
C VAL A 228 -9.97 3.20 16.09
N LEU A 229 -11.26 3.39 15.79
CA LEU A 229 -12.30 2.44 16.17
C LEU A 229 -12.13 1.09 15.45
N ILE A 230 -11.91 1.09 14.13
CA ILE A 230 -11.72 -0.14 13.35
C ILE A 230 -10.45 -0.87 13.81
N TYR A 231 -9.32 -0.18 13.90
CA TYR A 231 -8.06 -0.79 14.33
C TYR A 231 -8.08 -1.22 15.79
N GLY A 232 -8.75 -0.46 16.67
CA GLY A 232 -8.94 -0.83 18.07
C GLY A 232 -9.76 -2.12 18.21
N VAL A 233 -10.86 -2.24 17.48
CA VAL A 233 -11.68 -3.48 17.46
C VAL A 233 -10.87 -4.65 16.91
N LEU A 234 -10.14 -4.47 15.80
CA LEU A 234 -9.29 -5.52 15.24
C LEU A 234 -8.19 -5.95 16.21
N PHE A 235 -7.55 -4.99 16.89
CA PHE A 235 -6.52 -5.25 17.88
C PHE A 235 -7.06 -6.04 19.08
N VAL A 236 -8.19 -5.62 19.64
CA VAL A 236 -8.83 -6.33 20.76
C VAL A 236 -9.25 -7.74 20.35
N SER A 237 -9.86 -7.90 19.17
CA SER A 237 -10.23 -9.22 18.64
C SER A 237 -9.01 -10.12 18.45
N PHE A 238 -7.91 -9.58 17.90
CA PHE A 238 -6.67 -10.32 17.73
C PHE A 238 -6.08 -10.78 19.07
N LEU A 239 -6.00 -9.90 20.07
CA LEU A 239 -5.56 -10.26 21.42
C LEU A 239 -6.48 -11.31 22.06
N GLY A 240 -7.79 -11.20 21.85
CA GLY A 240 -8.76 -12.18 22.32
C GLY A 240 -8.52 -13.57 21.72
N ILE A 241 -8.25 -13.65 20.42
CA ILE A 241 -7.91 -14.90 19.73
C ILE A 241 -6.60 -15.47 20.29
N LEU A 242 -5.55 -14.65 20.44
CA LEU A 242 -4.28 -15.11 21.00
C LEU A 242 -4.42 -15.62 22.44
N ALA A 243 -5.19 -14.92 23.27
CA ALA A 243 -5.45 -15.34 24.64
C ALA A 243 -6.24 -16.66 24.67
N TRP A 244 -7.24 -16.81 23.80
CA TRP A 244 -8.00 -18.04 23.65
C TRP A 244 -7.11 -19.21 23.21
N GLU A 245 -6.27 -19.02 22.20
CA GLU A 245 -5.30 -20.03 21.73
C GLU A 245 -4.32 -20.41 22.84
N PHE A 246 -3.83 -19.46 23.64
CA PHE A 246 -2.97 -19.74 24.78
C PHE A 246 -3.67 -20.57 25.87
N MET A 247 -4.92 -20.26 26.19
CA MET A 247 -5.70 -20.98 27.22
C MET A 247 -6.14 -22.38 26.76
N THR A 248 -6.36 -22.58 25.47
CA THR A 248 -6.81 -23.88 24.91
C THR A 248 -5.66 -24.75 24.42
N GLY A 249 -4.53 -24.17 24.02
CA GLY A 249 -3.32 -24.92 23.67
C GLY A 249 -2.56 -25.46 24.88
N THR A 250 -2.83 -24.93 26.08
CA THR A 250 -2.27 -25.46 27.34
C THR A 250 -3.06 -26.62 27.92
N SER A 251 -4.28 -26.90 27.43
CA SER A 251 -5.09 -28.05 27.88
C SER A 251 -4.87 -29.32 27.05
N THR A 252 -4.06 -29.25 25.99
CA THR A 252 -3.70 -30.38 25.11
C THR A 252 -2.25 -30.85 25.22
N ALA A 253 -1.47 -30.27 26.14
CA ALA A 253 -0.10 -30.68 26.48
C ALA A 253 -0.07 -31.35 27.86
#